data_AF-A0A3S0JJQ5-F1
#
_entry.id   AF-A0A3S0JJQ5-F1
#
_cell.length_a   1.000
_cell.length_b   1.000
_cell.length_c   1.000
_cell.angle_alpha   90.00
_cell.angle_beta   90.00
_cell.angle_gamma   90.00
#
_symmetry.space_group_name_H-M   'P 1'
#
loop_
_entity.id
_entity.type
_entity.pdbx_description
1 polymer ?
#
loop_
_entity_poly.entity_id
_entity_poly.type
_entity_poly.pdbx_seq_one_letter_code
_entity_poly.pdbx_strand_id
1 'polypeptide(L)'
;MYTSPPILIFSGGQGPDELLSEASAMQKYALDKGIPPEHTMIEDQSVNTFQNMHYSKQMMDSVKGSQYNSIFTTNNFHLFRASLHAKKAGLKSQGIGSKTALYYWPNAMIREYIAIVAMQRKHHIIVVGTILGLSLLLTVLNYYLLNQ
;
A
#
# COMPACT_ATOMS: atom_id res chain seq x y z
N MET A 1 -12.07 -29.71 -13.80
CA MET A 1 -10.81 -28.98 -13.52
C MET A 1 -10.74 -28.85 -12.00
N TYR A 2 -9.92 -29.67 -11.31
CA TYR A 2 -9.73 -29.52 -9.87
C TYR A 2 -8.94 -28.22 -9.66
N THR A 3 -9.62 -27.13 -9.35
CA THR A 3 -8.98 -25.90 -8.89
C THR A 3 -8.43 -26.19 -7.52
N SER A 4 -7.10 -26.33 -7.40
CA SER A 4 -6.45 -26.27 -6.09
C SER A 4 -6.90 -24.98 -5.40
N PRO A 5 -7.37 -25.05 -4.14
CA PRO A 5 -7.78 -23.86 -3.42
C PRO A 5 -6.61 -22.86 -3.32
N PRO A 6 -6.90 -21.55 -3.31
CA PRO A 6 -5.87 -20.54 -3.17
C PRO A 6 -5.21 -20.63 -1.79
N ILE A 7 -3.94 -20.23 -1.72
CA ILE A 7 -3.25 -20.05 -0.45
C ILE A 7 -3.53 -18.61 0.04
N LEU A 8 -4.00 -18.49 1.28
CA LEU A 8 -4.22 -17.22 1.95
C LEU A 8 -2.96 -16.82 2.71
N ILE A 9 -2.42 -15.64 2.39
CA ILE A 9 -1.31 -15.05 3.13
C ILE A 9 -1.89 -13.93 4.00
N PHE A 10 -1.76 -14.08 5.31
CA PHE A 10 -2.10 -13.04 6.27
C PHE A 10 -0.86 -12.23 6.55
N SER A 11 -0.89 -10.92 6.29
CA SER A 11 0.27 -10.04 6.35
C SER A 11 0.01 -8.85 7.26
N GLY A 12 0.86 -8.70 8.28
CA GLY A 12 0.81 -7.64 9.27
C GLY A 12 1.60 -8.03 10.52
N GLY A 13 2.56 -7.20 10.91
CA GLY A 13 3.38 -7.43 12.09
C GLY A 13 2.66 -7.17 13.41
N GLN A 14 3.44 -7.07 14.47
CA GLN A 14 2.95 -6.86 15.83
C GLN A 14 3.13 -5.41 16.26
N GLY A 15 2.04 -4.76 16.65
CA GLY A 15 2.09 -3.46 17.30
C GLY A 15 2.73 -3.55 18.69
N PRO A 16 3.35 -2.46 19.20
CA PRO A 16 4.00 -2.46 20.51
C PRO A 16 3.05 -2.77 21.68
N ASP A 17 1.76 -2.47 21.51
CA ASP A 17 0.71 -2.67 22.52
C ASP A 17 -0.12 -3.95 22.27
N GLU A 18 0.28 -4.80 21.31
CA GLU A 18 -0.49 -5.97 20.89
C GLU A 18 0.13 -7.28 21.42
N LEU A 19 -0.72 -8.22 21.81
CA LEU A 19 -0.28 -9.54 22.34
C LEU A 19 0.18 -10.51 21.24
N LEU A 20 -0.30 -10.31 20.02
CA LEU A 20 0.03 -11.11 18.85
C LEU A 20 0.01 -10.22 17.60
N SER A 21 0.69 -10.65 16.54
CA SER A 21 0.68 -9.92 15.27
C SER A 21 -0.70 -9.89 14.64
N GLU A 22 -0.98 -8.85 13.85
CA GLU A 22 -2.21 -8.76 13.05
C GLU A 22 -2.36 -10.01 12.15
N ALA A 23 -1.25 -10.49 11.57
CA ALA A 23 -1.25 -11.69 10.74
C ALA A 23 -1.70 -12.95 11.49
N SER A 24 -1.18 -13.18 12.70
CA SER A 24 -1.62 -14.31 13.54
C SER A 24 -3.09 -14.18 13.95
N ALA A 25 -3.57 -12.96 14.23
CA ALA A 25 -4.96 -12.71 14.58
C ALA A 25 -5.89 -13.07 13.41
N MET A 26 -5.53 -12.64 12.19
CA MET A 26 -6.27 -12.94 10.98
C MET A 26 -6.25 -14.43 10.64
N GLN A 27 -5.11 -15.11 10.77
CA GLN A 27 -5.03 -16.55 10.53
C GLN A 27 -5.94 -17.30 11.51
N LYS A 28 -5.85 -17.00 12.82
CA LYS A 28 -6.71 -17.63 13.83
C LYS A 28 -8.19 -17.48 13.49
N TYR A 29 -8.61 -16.27 13.13
CA TYR A 29 -9.98 -16.02 12.71
C TYR A 29 -10.37 -16.88 11.49
N ALA A 30 -9.49 -17.04 10.48
CA ALA A 30 -9.77 -17.87 9.33
C ALA A 30 -9.89 -19.37 9.68
N LEU A 31 -9.03 -19.87 10.57
CA LEU A 31 -9.09 -21.25 11.08
C LEU A 31 -10.40 -21.49 11.85
N ASP A 32 -10.81 -20.56 12.70
CA ASP A 32 -12.09 -20.61 13.44
C ASP A 32 -13.31 -20.61 12.49
N LYS A 33 -13.15 -20.10 11.26
CA LYS A 33 -14.16 -20.16 10.18
C LYS A 33 -14.07 -21.40 9.30
N GLY A 34 -13.19 -22.35 9.63
CA GLY A 34 -13.06 -23.63 8.93
C GLY A 34 -12.13 -23.62 7.72
N ILE A 35 -11.29 -22.57 7.55
CA ILE A 35 -10.22 -22.61 6.55
C ILE A 35 -9.14 -23.60 7.02
N PRO A 36 -8.74 -24.57 6.20
CA PRO A 36 -7.71 -25.53 6.59
C PRO A 36 -6.33 -24.86 6.76
N PRO A 37 -5.55 -25.19 7.80
CA PRO A 37 -4.23 -24.60 8.05
C PRO A 37 -3.26 -24.70 6.87
N GLU A 38 -3.31 -25.79 6.11
CA GLU A 38 -2.49 -26.05 4.92
C GLU A 38 -2.72 -25.05 3.76
N HIS A 39 -3.82 -24.32 3.79
CA HIS A 39 -4.11 -23.25 2.83
C HIS A 39 -3.79 -21.86 3.38
N THR A 40 -3.10 -21.76 4.51
CA THR A 40 -2.79 -20.49 5.16
C THR A 40 -1.29 -20.30 5.36
N MET A 41 -0.83 -19.05 5.29
CA MET A 41 0.53 -18.64 5.63
C MET A 41 0.50 -17.31 6.39
N ILE A 42 1.46 -17.12 7.30
CA ILE A 42 1.62 -15.91 8.10
C ILE A 42 2.85 -15.14 7.63
N GLU A 43 2.69 -13.83 7.45
CA GLU A 43 3.74 -12.84 7.32
C GLU A 43 3.59 -11.82 8.46
N ASP A 44 4.43 -11.91 9.49
CA ASP A 44 4.31 -11.12 10.74
C ASP A 44 5.51 -10.18 10.99
N GLN A 45 6.31 -9.91 9.95
CA GLN A 45 7.54 -9.11 10.06
C GLN A 45 7.34 -7.67 9.57
N SER A 46 6.26 -7.41 8.83
CA SER A 46 5.99 -6.12 8.24
C SER A 46 5.53 -5.07 9.27
N VAL A 47 6.12 -3.87 9.19
CA VAL A 47 5.73 -2.71 10.02
C VAL A 47 5.03 -1.61 9.23
N ASN A 48 4.85 -1.80 7.92
CA ASN A 48 4.15 -0.86 7.05
C ASN A 48 3.66 -1.52 5.76
N THR A 49 2.68 -0.89 5.11
CA THR A 49 2.04 -1.39 3.88
C THR A 49 3.03 -1.76 2.76
N PHE A 50 4.17 -1.05 2.62
CA PHE A 50 5.16 -1.44 1.61
C PHE A 50 5.83 -2.77 1.95
N GLN A 51 6.19 -2.98 3.22
CA GLN A 51 6.74 -4.24 3.70
C GLN A 51 5.72 -5.38 3.62
N ASN A 52 4.45 -5.14 3.95
CA ASN A 52 3.39 -6.14 3.77
C ASN A 52 3.41 -6.70 2.34
N MET A 53 3.43 -5.80 1.34
CA MET A 53 3.45 -6.18 -0.08
C MET A 53 4.77 -6.87 -0.47
N HIS A 54 5.90 -6.37 0.02
CA HIS A 54 7.22 -6.89 -0.33
C HIS A 54 7.47 -8.29 0.26
N TYR A 55 7.20 -8.49 1.54
CA TYR A 55 7.37 -9.77 2.23
C TYR A 55 6.35 -10.81 1.76
N SER A 56 5.10 -10.42 1.55
CA SER A 56 4.11 -11.30 0.93
C SER A 56 4.53 -11.76 -0.47
N LYS A 57 5.11 -10.85 -1.28
CA LYS A 57 5.68 -11.21 -2.60
C LYS A 57 6.80 -12.23 -2.46
N GLN A 58 7.74 -12.02 -1.53
CA GLN A 58 8.84 -12.96 -1.30
C GLN A 58 8.34 -14.36 -0.92
N MET A 59 7.31 -14.44 -0.08
CA MET A 59 6.68 -15.70 0.28
C MET A 59 6.01 -16.36 -0.93
N MET A 60 5.22 -15.62 -1.73
CA MET A 60 4.62 -16.15 -2.95
C MET A 60 5.69 -16.65 -3.93
N ASP A 61 6.76 -15.88 -4.12
CA ASP A 61 7.89 -16.25 -4.98
C ASP A 61 8.55 -17.55 -4.51
N SER A 62 8.71 -17.75 -3.18
CA SER A 62 9.30 -18.98 -2.64
C SER A 62 8.43 -20.23 -2.83
N VAL A 63 7.11 -20.09 -2.87
CA VAL A 63 6.17 -21.21 -2.95
C VAL A 63 5.81 -21.56 -4.39
N LYS A 64 5.68 -20.55 -5.26
CA LYS A 64 5.17 -20.71 -6.64
C LYS A 64 6.13 -20.22 -7.72
N GLY A 65 7.32 -19.72 -7.36
CA GLY A 65 8.19 -19.02 -8.31
C GLY A 65 7.55 -17.69 -8.75
N SER A 66 7.90 -17.20 -9.93
CA SER A 66 7.41 -15.89 -10.43
C SER A 66 6.09 -15.93 -11.21
N GLN A 67 5.49 -17.12 -11.38
CA GLN A 67 4.26 -17.29 -12.15
C GLN A 67 3.09 -17.62 -11.24
N TYR A 68 2.41 -16.58 -10.77
CA TYR A 68 1.17 -16.70 -10.01
C TYR A 68 0.24 -15.52 -10.31
N ASN A 69 -1.06 -15.77 -10.12
CA ASN A 69 -2.06 -14.71 -10.01
C ASN A 69 -2.29 -14.47 -8.53
N SER A 70 -2.28 -13.20 -8.11
CA SER A 70 -2.51 -12.83 -6.71
C SER A 70 -3.55 -11.73 -6.60
N ILE A 71 -4.28 -11.76 -5.50
CA ILE A 71 -5.22 -10.73 -5.09
C ILE A 71 -4.83 -10.31 -3.67
N PHE A 72 -4.81 -9.02 -3.39
CA PHE A 72 -4.72 -8.51 -2.03
C PHE A 72 -6.05 -7.85 -1.64
N THR A 73 -6.40 -7.97 -0.37
CA THR A 73 -7.63 -7.38 0.19
C THR A 73 -7.29 -6.35 1.25
N THR A 74 -7.99 -5.23 1.28
CA THR A 74 -7.85 -4.19 2.31
C THR A 74 -9.10 -3.31 2.34
N ASN A 75 -9.17 -2.31 3.22
CA ASN A 75 -10.31 -1.40 3.30
C ASN A 75 -10.44 -0.51 2.05
N ASN A 76 -11.68 -0.21 1.63
CA ASN A 76 -11.98 0.60 0.45
C ASN A 76 -11.22 1.93 0.38
N PHE A 77 -11.15 2.68 1.47
CA PHE A 77 -10.46 3.98 1.49
C PHE A 77 -8.93 3.85 1.34
N HIS A 78 -8.36 2.71 1.73
CA HIS A 78 -6.92 2.46 1.72
C HIS A 78 -6.44 1.79 0.42
N LEU A 79 -7.37 1.23 -0.35
CA LEU A 79 -7.08 0.40 -1.52
C LEU A 79 -6.16 1.08 -2.53
N PHE A 80 -6.39 2.38 -2.82
CA PHE A 80 -5.57 3.12 -3.76
C PHE A 80 -4.12 3.25 -3.29
N ARG A 81 -3.89 3.66 -2.03
CA ARG A 81 -2.53 3.79 -1.48
C ARG A 81 -1.84 2.43 -1.36
N ALA A 82 -2.55 1.40 -0.92
CA ALA A 82 -2.04 0.03 -0.91
C ALA A 82 -1.61 -0.43 -2.33
N SER A 83 -2.39 -0.09 -3.36
CA SER A 83 -2.04 -0.41 -4.76
C SER A 83 -0.76 0.28 -5.22
N LEU A 84 -0.52 1.54 -4.80
CA LEU A 84 0.74 2.23 -5.06
C LEU A 84 1.93 1.53 -4.38
N HIS A 85 1.75 1.03 -3.16
CA HIS A 85 2.76 0.25 -2.45
C HIS A 85 3.03 -1.10 -3.11
N ALA A 86 1.99 -1.81 -3.56
CA ALA A 86 2.12 -3.07 -4.29
C ALA A 86 2.94 -2.88 -5.58
N LYS A 87 2.62 -1.83 -6.36
CA LYS A 87 3.39 -1.45 -7.55
C LYS A 87 4.85 -1.15 -7.21
N LYS A 88 5.11 -0.38 -6.14
CA LYS A 88 6.46 -0.05 -5.68
C LYS A 88 7.24 -1.29 -5.24
N ALA A 89 6.58 -2.27 -4.63
CA ALA A 89 7.16 -3.54 -4.21
C ALA A 89 7.39 -4.51 -5.37
N GLY A 90 6.97 -4.17 -6.60
CA GLY A 90 7.03 -5.04 -7.76
C GLY A 90 6.04 -6.22 -7.69
N LEU A 91 5.02 -6.12 -6.83
CA LEU A 91 3.99 -7.13 -6.70
C LEU A 91 2.87 -6.88 -7.72
N LYS A 92 2.75 -7.78 -8.70
CA LYS A 92 1.66 -7.76 -9.70
C LYS A 92 0.42 -8.43 -9.11
N SER A 93 -0.29 -7.70 -8.25
CA SER A 93 -1.48 -8.19 -7.55
C SER A 93 -2.67 -7.25 -7.78
N GLN A 94 -3.86 -7.82 -7.93
CA GLN A 94 -5.10 -7.04 -8.02
C GLN A 94 -5.62 -6.73 -6.61
N GLY A 95 -5.91 -5.46 -6.34
CA GLY A 95 -6.51 -5.06 -5.08
C GLY A 95 -8.04 -5.20 -5.10
N ILE A 96 -8.62 -5.72 -4.02
CA ILE A 96 -10.05 -5.71 -3.74
C ILE A 96 -10.30 -5.00 -2.41
N GLY A 97 -11.24 -4.05 -2.43
CA GLY A 97 -11.62 -3.27 -1.26
C GLY A 97 -12.75 -3.93 -0.46
N SER A 98 -12.62 -3.97 0.85
CA SER A 98 -13.67 -4.36 1.80
C SER A 98 -14.51 -3.15 2.22
N LYS A 99 -15.80 -3.38 2.46
CA LYS A 99 -16.74 -2.33 2.89
C LYS A 99 -16.24 -1.71 4.20
N THR A 100 -16.07 -0.39 4.19
CA THR A 100 -15.78 0.41 5.39
C THR A 100 -17.06 1.09 5.87
N ALA A 101 -17.21 1.24 7.18
CA ALA A 101 -18.26 2.08 7.77
C ALA A 101 -18.24 3.51 7.21
N LEU A 102 -19.39 3.99 6.72
CA LEU A 102 -19.53 5.28 6.04
C LEU A 102 -19.12 6.48 6.90
N TYR A 103 -19.36 6.43 8.21
CA TYR A 103 -19.01 7.55 9.11
C TYR A 103 -17.49 7.76 9.25
N TYR A 104 -16.69 6.71 9.06
CA TYR A 104 -15.23 6.79 9.14
C TYR A 104 -14.60 7.21 7.79
N TRP A 105 -15.36 7.05 6.71
CA TRP A 105 -14.85 7.17 5.34
C TRP A 105 -14.31 8.57 4.98
N PRO A 106 -14.98 9.70 5.28
CA PRO A 106 -14.48 11.03 4.88
C PRO A 106 -13.14 11.38 5.54
N ASN A 107 -13.04 11.19 6.86
CA ASN A 107 -11.81 11.47 7.61
C ASN A 107 -10.66 10.56 7.17
N ALA A 108 -10.96 9.27 6.95
CA ALA A 108 -9.97 8.34 6.45
C ALA A 108 -9.49 8.75 5.05
N MET A 109 -10.39 9.14 4.14
CA MET A 109 -10.03 9.58 2.79
C MET A 109 -9.13 10.81 2.78
N ILE A 110 -9.41 11.82 3.62
CA ILE A 110 -8.55 13.01 3.72
C ILE A 110 -7.14 12.62 4.18
N ARG A 111 -7.05 11.78 5.22
CA ARG A 111 -5.76 11.28 5.71
C ARG A 111 -5.00 10.50 4.62
N GLU A 112 -5.69 9.64 3.87
CA GLU A 112 -5.08 8.89 2.77
C GLU A 112 -4.59 9.82 1.65
N TYR A 113 -5.36 10.86 1.31
CA TYR A 113 -4.96 11.86 0.34
C TYR A 113 -3.67 12.60 0.76
N ILE A 114 -3.61 13.08 2.00
CA ILE A 114 -2.41 13.71 2.56
C ILE A 114 -1.22 12.74 2.52
N ALA A 115 -1.43 11.47 2.86
CA ALA A 115 -0.40 10.45 2.82
C ALA A 115 0.15 10.23 1.38
N ILE A 116 -0.72 10.24 0.36
CA ILE A 116 -0.31 10.12 -1.05
C ILE A 116 0.55 11.31 -1.48
N VAL A 117 0.14 12.53 -1.13
CA VAL A 117 0.93 13.75 -1.39
C VAL A 117 2.29 13.65 -0.69
N ALA A 118 2.32 13.22 0.57
CA ALA A 118 3.55 13.04 1.33
C ALA A 118 4.47 11.97 0.73
N MET A 119 3.92 10.87 0.19
CA MET A 119 4.68 9.82 -0.51
C MET A 119 5.43 10.36 -1.72
N GLN A 120 4.88 11.38 -2.40
CA GLN A 120 5.47 12.00 -3.60
C GLN A 120 6.10 13.37 -3.32
N ARG A 121 6.39 13.69 -2.05
CA ARG A 121 6.94 15.00 -1.64
C ARG A 121 8.13 15.47 -2.46
N LYS A 122 9.04 14.56 -2.86
CA LYS A 122 10.20 14.91 -3.69
C LYS A 122 9.78 15.43 -5.07
N HIS A 123 8.85 14.74 -5.73
CA HIS A 123 8.31 15.18 -7.02
C HIS A 123 7.61 16.53 -6.88
N HIS A 124 6.81 16.73 -5.83
CA HIS A 124 6.15 18.00 -5.58
C HIS A 124 7.14 19.14 -5.32
N ILE A 125 8.18 18.91 -4.53
CA ILE A 125 9.23 19.90 -4.26
C ILE A 125 9.96 20.29 -5.56
N ILE A 126 10.28 19.32 -6.42
CA ILE A 126 10.94 19.59 -7.70
C ILE A 126 10.04 20.44 -8.59
N VAL A 127 8.76 20.07 -8.77
CA VAL A 127 7.83 20.81 -9.62
C VAL A 127 7.63 22.24 -9.12
N VAL A 128 7.36 22.40 -7.82
CA VAL A 128 7.16 23.72 -7.20
C VAL A 128 8.44 24.56 -7.31
N GLY A 129 9.60 23.97 -7.03
CA GLY A 129 10.89 24.64 -7.16
C GLY A 129 11.16 25.12 -8.60
N THR A 130 10.85 24.31 -9.60
CA THR A 130 10.99 24.67 -11.01
C THR A 130 10.06 25.82 -11.41
N ILE A 131 8.79 25.77 -10.99
CA ILE A 131 7.82 26.84 -11.27
C ILE A 131 8.25 28.16 -10.63
N LEU A 132 8.65 28.13 -9.35
CA LEU A 132 9.11 29.33 -8.64
C LEU A 132 10.39 29.89 -9.26
N GLY A 133 11.34 29.03 -9.62
CA GLY A 133 12.58 29.42 -10.28
C GLY A 133 12.33 30.09 -11.64
N LEU A 134 11.46 29.51 -12.48
CA LEU A 134 11.06 30.09 -13.76
C LEU A 134 10.32 31.42 -13.57
N SER A 135 9.40 31.50 -12.62
CA SER A 135 8.67 32.73 -12.32
C SER A 135 9.62 33.85 -11.89
N LEU A 136 10.56 33.55 -10.99
CA LEU A 136 11.54 34.53 -10.51
C LEU A 136 12.43 35.02 -11.66
N LEU A 137 12.92 34.10 -12.49
CA LEU A 137 13.75 34.42 -13.65
C LEU A 137 13.00 35.34 -14.65
N LEU A 138 11.73 35.04 -14.95
CA LEU A 138 10.89 35.87 -15.81
C LEU A 138 10.67 37.26 -15.21
N THR A 139 10.40 37.36 -13.91
CA THR A 139 10.23 38.65 -13.22
C THR A 139 11.52 39.48 -13.28
N VAL A 140 12.68 38.87 -13.05
CA VAL A 140 13.98 39.56 -13.11
C VAL A 140 14.27 40.04 -14.53
N LEU A 141 14.09 39.19 -15.55
CA LEU A 141 14.27 39.58 -16.95
C LEU A 141 13.33 40.73 -17.33
N ASN A 142 12.07 40.67 -16.94
CA ASN A 142 11.10 41.72 -17.23
C ASN A 142 11.48 43.05 -16.57
N TYR A 143 11.95 43.03 -15.32
CA TYR A 143 12.44 44.22 -14.63
C TYR A 143 13.61 44.89 -15.37
N TYR A 144 14.57 44.11 -15.87
CA TYR A 144 15.72 44.63 -16.63
C TYR A 144 15.37 45.09 -18.05
N LEU A 145 14.31 44.53 -18.66
CA LEU A 145 13.86 44.91 -20.00
C LEU A 145 12.95 46.15 -20.00
N LEU A 146 12.14 46.36 -18.96
CA LEU A 146 11.20 47.50 -18.86
C LEU A 146 11.79 48.74 -18.18
N ASN A 147 12.88 48.61 -17.42
CA ASN A 147 13.58 49.74 -16.78
C ASN A 147 14.83 50.20 -17.56
N GLN A 148 14.92 49.84 -18.85
CA GLN A 148 15.77 50.48 -19.85
C GLN A 148 14.90 51.35 -20.75
#